data_AF-A0A6G2DW11-F1
#
_entry.id   AF-A0A6G2DW11-F1
#
_cell.length_a   1.000
_cell.length_b   1.000
_cell.length_c   1.000
_cell.angle_alpha   90.00
_cell.angle_beta   90.00
_cell.angle_gamma   90.00
#
_symmetry.space_group_name_H-M   'P 1'
#
loop_
_entity.id
_entity.type
_entity.pdbx_description
1 polymer ?
#
loop_
_entity_poly.entity_id
_entity_poly.type
_entity_poly.pdbx_seq_one_letter_code
_entity_poly.pdbx_strand_id
1 'polypeptide(L)'
;PDPDIPYIGTGFRVTLTDVVQSLNMATKTKKSFMNGKNIPSLIVKVDSSSAELDSEQGRERIAEKYLSTSRVGAPWIVPEALLDIQQVKPLSLTDIALNESVELDKRTVAGLLGVPAFILGVGEFNKTEYNNFVNTTVMSIATTITQTLTRDLLLSSNRYFKLNPRSLFSYNITELSAVAQQMANSAAMRRNEWRDWLGMAPDPEMEELIVLENFLPQEKLGDQNKLKG
;
A
#
# COMPACT_ATOMS: atom_id res chain seq x y z
N PRO A 1 16.24 15.66 1.64
CA PRO A 1 16.90 16.98 1.52
C PRO A 1 17.85 16.99 0.33
N ASP A 2 17.91 18.09 -0.40
CA ASP A 2 18.88 18.26 -1.47
C ASP A 2 20.29 18.29 -0.87
N PRO A 3 21.26 17.47 -1.35
CA PRO A 3 22.65 17.52 -0.87
C PRO A 3 23.27 18.90 -1.03
N ASP A 4 22.90 19.61 -2.10
CA ASP A 4 23.43 20.93 -2.43
C ASP A 4 22.61 22.05 -1.77
N ILE A 5 21.33 21.78 -1.45
CA ILE A 5 20.42 22.76 -0.84
C ILE A 5 19.65 22.15 0.36
N PRO A 6 20.25 22.07 1.55
CA PRO A 6 19.73 21.29 2.68
C PRO A 6 18.34 21.71 3.18
N TYR A 7 17.94 22.96 2.95
CA TYR A 7 16.65 23.51 3.35
C TYR A 7 15.52 23.21 2.36
N ILE A 8 15.82 22.65 1.18
CA ILE A 8 14.83 22.21 0.20
C ILE A 8 14.60 20.70 0.34
N GLY A 9 13.33 20.33 0.52
CA GLY A 9 12.91 18.94 0.50
C GLY A 9 13.02 18.37 -0.91
N THR A 10 13.89 17.39 -1.10
CA THR A 10 13.86 16.50 -2.27
C THR A 10 12.79 15.44 -2.03
N GLY A 11 11.79 15.37 -2.91
CA GLY A 11 10.80 14.28 -2.88
C GLY A 11 11.42 12.96 -3.35
N PHE A 12 10.70 11.85 -3.14
CA PHE A 12 11.12 10.50 -3.57
C PHE A 12 11.20 10.30 -5.10
N ARG A 13 11.08 11.36 -5.91
CA ARG A 13 10.98 11.26 -7.37
C ARG A 13 12.21 10.62 -8.02
N VAL A 14 13.41 10.97 -7.57
CA VAL A 14 14.65 10.47 -8.20
C VAL A 14 14.84 8.98 -7.93
N THR A 15 14.56 8.52 -6.69
CA THR A 15 14.75 7.12 -6.30
C THR A 15 13.65 6.19 -6.82
N LEU A 16 12.44 6.69 -7.08
CA LEU A 16 11.32 5.87 -7.56
C LEU A 16 11.25 5.73 -9.08
N THR A 17 12.04 6.48 -9.85
CA THR A 17 11.89 6.55 -11.32
C THR A 17 12.02 5.18 -11.98
N ASP A 18 13.05 4.41 -11.63
CA ASP A 18 13.32 3.10 -12.25
C ASP A 18 12.24 2.07 -11.93
N VAL A 19 11.78 2.03 -10.67
CA VAL A 19 10.72 1.11 -10.23
C VAL A 19 9.38 1.48 -10.86
N VAL A 20 9.07 2.77 -10.98
CA VAL A 20 7.86 3.25 -11.67
C VAL A 20 7.91 2.92 -13.17
N GLN A 21 9.06 3.04 -13.81
CA GLN A 21 9.24 2.63 -15.21
C GLN A 21 9.00 1.11 -15.36
N SER A 22 9.57 0.29 -14.48
CA SER A 22 9.35 -1.17 -14.46
C SER A 22 7.86 -1.52 -14.33
N LEU A 23 7.17 -0.97 -13.32
CA LEU A 23 5.73 -1.19 -13.11
C LEU A 23 4.88 -0.73 -14.30
N ASN A 24 5.25 0.38 -14.95
CA ASN A 24 4.57 0.86 -16.15
C ASN A 24 4.80 -0.09 -17.34
N MET A 25 6.01 -0.62 -17.51
CA MET A 25 6.30 -1.63 -18.52
C MET A 25 5.51 -2.91 -18.26
N ALA A 26 5.50 -3.41 -17.03
CA ALA A 26 4.73 -4.59 -16.65
C ALA A 26 3.23 -4.41 -16.96
N THR A 27 2.67 -3.23 -16.68
CA THR A 27 1.29 -2.88 -17.00
C THR A 27 1.04 -2.86 -18.52
N LYS A 28 1.96 -2.28 -19.30
CA LYS A 28 1.89 -2.27 -20.77
C LYS A 28 1.95 -3.70 -21.34
N THR A 29 2.85 -4.54 -20.83
CA THR A 29 2.99 -5.94 -21.24
C THR A 29 1.73 -6.73 -20.93
N LYS A 30 1.19 -6.61 -19.70
CA LYS A 30 -0.09 -7.23 -19.34
C LYS A 30 -1.21 -6.77 -20.27
N LYS A 31 -1.33 -5.47 -20.54
CA LYS A 31 -2.35 -4.93 -21.45
C LYS A 31 -2.18 -5.44 -22.88
N SER A 32 -0.95 -5.52 -23.39
CA SER A 32 -0.65 -6.07 -24.72
C SER A 32 -1.01 -7.55 -24.82
N PHE A 33 -0.71 -8.32 -23.76
CA PHE A 33 -1.08 -9.73 -23.65
C PHE A 33 -2.60 -9.92 -23.66
N MET A 34 -3.32 -9.16 -22.82
CA MET A 34 -4.78 -9.24 -22.70
C MET A 34 -5.51 -8.75 -23.96
N ASN A 35 -4.93 -7.80 -24.70
CA ASN A 35 -5.51 -7.29 -25.94
C ASN A 35 -5.25 -8.21 -27.16
N GLY A 36 -4.71 -9.42 -26.95
CA GLY A 36 -4.56 -10.43 -28.00
C GLY A 36 -3.46 -10.15 -29.02
N LYS A 37 -2.52 -9.23 -28.72
CA LYS A 37 -1.32 -9.03 -29.57
C LYS A 37 -0.31 -10.17 -29.45
N ASN A 38 -0.45 -11.05 -28.46
CA ASN A 38 0.29 -12.31 -28.41
C ASN A 38 -0.44 -13.37 -29.23
N ILE A 39 -0.37 -13.20 -30.55
CA ILE A 39 -0.67 -14.26 -31.51
C ILE A 39 0.43 -15.32 -31.29
N PRO A 40 0.10 -16.61 -31.10
CA PRO A 40 1.12 -17.63 -31.00
C PRO A 40 2.04 -17.58 -32.22
N SER A 41 3.35 -17.64 -32.00
CA SER A 41 4.30 -17.75 -33.10
C SER A 41 4.01 -19.05 -33.86
N LEU A 42 3.61 -18.93 -35.12
CA LEU A 42 3.29 -20.08 -35.96
C LEU A 42 4.43 -20.32 -36.93
N ILE A 43 4.98 -21.52 -36.88
CA ILE A 43 5.97 -21.97 -37.86
C ILE A 43 5.17 -22.63 -38.97
N VAL A 44 5.17 -21.99 -40.13
CA VAL A 44 4.47 -22.46 -41.32
C VAL A 44 5.51 -23.08 -42.23
N LYS A 45 5.47 -24.41 -42.39
CA LYS A 45 6.31 -25.12 -43.36
C LYS A 45 5.56 -25.19 -44.67
N VAL A 46 6.19 -24.73 -45.74
CA VAL A 46 5.63 -24.76 -47.10
C VAL A 46 6.54 -25.63 -47.97
N ASP A 47 5.94 -26.39 -48.87
CA ASP A 47 6.68 -27.15 -49.88
C ASP A 47 7.48 -26.20 -50.79
N SER A 48 8.79 -26.47 -50.95
CA SER A 48 9.76 -25.60 -51.63
C SER A 48 9.62 -25.56 -53.15
N SER A 49 8.67 -26.30 -53.71
CA SER A 49 8.38 -26.35 -55.14
C SER A 49 7.62 -25.12 -55.69
N SER A 50 7.20 -24.19 -54.83
CA SER A 50 6.52 -22.96 -55.23
C SER A 50 7.49 -21.78 -55.43
N ALA A 51 7.59 -21.26 -56.66
CA ALA A 51 8.44 -20.12 -57.04
C ALA A 51 8.12 -18.80 -56.30
N GLU A 52 7.02 -18.75 -55.55
CA GLU A 52 6.56 -17.59 -54.78
C GLU A 52 7.33 -17.38 -53.47
N LEU A 53 8.12 -18.37 -52.99
CA LEU A 53 8.87 -18.28 -51.73
C LEU A 53 10.31 -17.74 -51.86
N ASP A 54 10.80 -17.60 -53.09
CA ASP A 54 12.18 -17.15 -53.38
C ASP A 54 12.37 -15.64 -53.18
N SER A 55 11.29 -14.87 -53.13
CA SER A 55 11.33 -13.41 -52.92
C SER A 55 10.68 -13.00 -51.60
N GLU A 56 11.23 -11.96 -50.97
CA GLU A 56 10.69 -11.36 -49.74
C GLU A 56 9.24 -10.88 -49.93
N GLN A 57 8.93 -10.30 -51.09
CA GLN A 57 7.57 -9.87 -51.46
C GLN A 57 6.58 -11.04 -51.62
N GLY A 58 7.04 -12.19 -52.10
CA GLY A 58 6.20 -13.38 -52.21
C GLY A 58 5.89 -14.01 -50.85
N ARG A 59 6.86 -13.98 -49.92
CA ARG A 59 6.65 -14.38 -48.51
C ARG A 59 5.66 -13.46 -47.80
N GLU A 60 5.75 -12.14 -48.00
CA GLU A 60 4.78 -11.18 -47.44
C GLU A 60 3.36 -11.40 -47.98
N ARG A 61 3.20 -11.64 -49.29
CA ARG A 61 1.88 -11.94 -49.88
C ARG A 61 1.24 -13.20 -49.32
N ILE A 62 2.02 -14.25 -49.10
CA ILE A 62 1.52 -15.49 -48.48
C ILE A 62 1.14 -15.24 -47.01
N ALA A 63 1.96 -14.50 -46.28
CA ALA A 63 1.65 -14.13 -44.90
C ALA A 63 0.38 -13.27 -44.81
N GLU A 64 0.20 -12.30 -45.69
CA GLU A 64 -1.00 -11.46 -45.72
C GLU A 64 -2.25 -12.28 -46.07
N LYS A 65 -2.16 -13.17 -47.07
CA LYS A 65 -3.30 -13.94 -47.55
C LYS A 65 -3.80 -15.02 -46.57
N TYR A 66 -2.90 -15.61 -45.79
CA TYR A 66 -3.23 -16.78 -44.95
C TYR A 66 -3.01 -16.58 -43.44
N LEU A 67 -2.21 -15.59 -43.03
CA LEU A 67 -1.89 -15.33 -41.62
C LEU A 67 -2.46 -14.00 -41.10
N SER A 68 -2.91 -13.09 -41.98
CA SER A 68 -3.55 -11.86 -41.53
C SER A 68 -5.01 -12.14 -41.14
N THR A 69 -5.31 -11.91 -39.86
CA THR A 69 -6.68 -11.84 -39.36
C THR A 69 -6.96 -10.41 -38.95
N SER A 70 -8.07 -9.86 -39.44
CA SER A 70 -8.52 -8.51 -39.12
C SER A 70 -9.18 -8.42 -37.73
N ARG A 71 -9.42 -9.55 -37.04
CA ARG A 71 -10.10 -9.61 -35.73
C ARG A 71 -9.49 -10.65 -34.79
N VAL A 72 -9.24 -10.24 -33.55
CA VAL A 72 -8.85 -11.14 -32.46
C VAL A 72 -9.90 -12.25 -32.32
N GLY A 73 -9.49 -13.51 -32.49
CA GLY A 73 -10.37 -14.68 -32.38
C GLY A 73 -11.03 -15.19 -33.66
N ALA A 74 -10.73 -14.62 -34.85
CA ALA A 74 -11.20 -15.19 -36.10
C ALA A 74 -10.42 -16.48 -36.46
N PRO A 75 -11.10 -17.55 -36.95
CA PRO A 75 -10.45 -18.80 -37.30
C PRO A 75 -9.56 -18.65 -38.52
N TRP A 76 -8.40 -19.32 -38.51
CA TRP A 76 -7.52 -19.39 -39.68
C TRP A 76 -7.97 -20.53 -40.57
N ILE A 77 -8.09 -20.27 -41.87
CA ILE A 77 -8.49 -21.26 -42.86
C ILE A 77 -7.26 -21.55 -43.72
N VAL A 78 -6.69 -22.74 -43.56
CA VAL A 78 -5.47 -23.15 -44.23
C VAL A 78 -5.72 -24.44 -45.04
N PRO A 79 -5.31 -24.52 -46.32
CA PRO A 79 -5.46 -25.73 -47.12
C PRO A 79 -4.60 -26.89 -46.60
N GLU A 80 -5.22 -28.05 -46.35
CA GLU A 80 -4.63 -29.24 -45.72
C GLU A 80 -3.44 -29.86 -46.48
N ALA A 81 -3.34 -29.62 -47.80
CA ALA A 81 -2.37 -30.29 -48.66
C ALA A 81 -1.03 -29.55 -48.86
N LEU A 82 -0.91 -28.28 -48.47
CA LEU A 82 0.25 -27.44 -48.83
C LEU A 82 1.07 -26.92 -47.64
N LEU A 83 0.54 -26.99 -46.42
CA LEU A 83 1.11 -26.31 -45.25
C LEU A 83 1.05 -27.18 -43.99
N ASP A 84 2.21 -27.48 -43.41
CA ASP A 84 2.33 -28.09 -42.07
C ASP A 84 2.49 -26.96 -41.03
N ILE A 85 1.56 -26.89 -40.08
CA ILE A 85 1.50 -25.83 -39.07
C ILE A 85 1.94 -26.43 -37.73
N GLN A 86 3.06 -25.94 -37.21
CA GLN A 86 3.43 -26.18 -35.82
C GLN A 86 3.06 -24.98 -34.97
N GLN A 87 2.11 -25.17 -34.06
CA GLN A 87 1.76 -24.17 -33.05
C GLN A 87 2.83 -24.17 -31.96
N VAL A 88 3.58 -23.07 -31.83
CA VAL A 88 4.40 -22.85 -30.64
C VAL A 88 3.47 -22.36 -29.54
N LYS A 89 3.45 -23.05 -28.39
CA LYS A 89 2.65 -22.63 -27.23
C LYS A 89 3.11 -21.21 -26.83
N PRO A 90 2.21 -20.21 -26.81
CA PRO A 90 2.59 -18.88 -26.37
C PRO A 90 2.95 -18.94 -24.89
N LEU A 91 4.03 -18.25 -24.50
CA LEU A 91 4.39 -18.08 -23.09
C LEU A 91 3.19 -17.50 -22.34
N SER A 92 2.79 -18.14 -21.26
CA SER A 92 1.72 -17.63 -20.40
C SER A 92 2.23 -16.49 -19.51
N LEU A 93 1.34 -15.66 -18.97
CA LEU A 93 1.71 -14.62 -18.00
C LEU A 93 2.42 -15.20 -16.76
N THR A 94 2.08 -16.45 -16.40
CA THR A 94 2.76 -17.23 -15.37
C THR A 94 4.18 -17.60 -15.78
N ASP A 95 4.42 -17.93 -17.04
CA ASP A 95 5.77 -18.28 -17.55
C ASP A 95 6.69 -17.05 -17.62
N ILE A 96 6.13 -15.84 -17.71
CA ILE A 96 6.88 -14.56 -17.76
C ILE A 96 7.27 -14.08 -16.35
N ALA A 97 6.87 -14.77 -15.28
CA ALA A 97 7.08 -14.38 -13.87
C ALA A 97 6.64 -12.92 -13.56
N LEU A 98 5.70 -12.39 -14.35
CA LEU A 98 5.32 -10.97 -14.29
C LEU A 98 4.69 -10.60 -12.94
N ASN A 99 3.92 -11.52 -12.35
CA ASN A 99 3.27 -11.29 -11.06
C ASN A 99 4.29 -11.15 -9.93
N GLU A 100 5.31 -12.02 -9.90
CA GLU A 100 6.37 -12.00 -8.89
C GLU A 100 7.22 -10.72 -9.00
N SER A 101 7.54 -10.31 -10.23
CA SER A 101 8.24 -9.04 -10.48
C SER A 101 7.42 -7.83 -10.01
N VAL A 102 6.11 -7.80 -10.25
CA VAL A 102 5.24 -6.71 -9.79
C VAL A 102 5.11 -6.70 -8.27
N GLU A 103 5.04 -7.86 -7.61
CA GLU A 103 5.05 -7.94 -6.15
C GLU A 103 6.37 -7.44 -5.56
N LEU A 104 7.50 -7.83 -6.14
CA LEU A 104 8.82 -7.37 -5.73
C LEU A 104 8.95 -5.85 -5.88
N ASP A 105 8.54 -5.30 -7.02
CA ASP A 105 8.56 -3.86 -7.28
C ASP A 105 7.69 -3.11 -6.26
N LYS A 106 6.48 -3.60 -5.97
CA LYS A 106 5.63 -3.03 -4.93
C LYS A 106 6.26 -3.08 -3.55
N ARG A 107 6.91 -4.19 -3.16
CA ARG A 107 7.66 -4.27 -1.89
C ARG A 107 8.81 -3.27 -1.84
N THR A 108 9.52 -3.08 -2.94
CA THR A 108 10.59 -2.09 -3.05
C THR A 108 10.06 -0.67 -2.88
N VAL A 109 8.93 -0.32 -3.53
CA VAL A 109 8.25 0.97 -3.33
C VAL A 109 7.82 1.15 -1.88
N ALA A 110 7.24 0.12 -1.27
CA ALA A 110 6.86 0.14 0.14
C ALA A 110 8.06 0.45 1.06
N GLY A 111 9.18 -0.25 0.86
CA GLY A 111 10.41 -0.01 1.60
C GLY A 111 10.97 1.39 1.43
N LEU A 112 10.99 1.93 0.20
CA LEU A 112 11.45 3.28 -0.09
C LEU A 112 10.60 4.37 0.57
N LEU A 113 9.27 4.17 0.62
CA LEU A 113 8.35 5.11 1.25
C LEU A 113 8.20 4.90 2.76
N GLY A 114 8.80 3.84 3.32
CA GLY A 114 8.61 3.46 4.71
C GLY A 114 7.16 3.11 5.05
N VAL A 115 6.43 2.52 4.10
CA VAL A 115 5.04 2.06 4.29
C VAL A 115 5.00 0.52 4.28
N PRO A 116 4.14 -0.13 5.07
CA PRO A 116 3.97 -1.57 5.04
C PRO A 116 3.50 -2.08 3.67
N ALA A 117 4.03 -3.22 3.22
CA ALA A 117 3.75 -3.75 1.88
C ALA A 117 2.27 -4.11 1.67
N PHE A 118 1.56 -4.52 2.72
CA PHE A 118 0.14 -4.86 2.65
C PHE A 118 -0.75 -3.66 2.30
N ILE A 119 -0.30 -2.42 2.54
CA ILE A 119 -1.01 -1.21 2.09
C ILE A 119 -1.03 -1.11 0.56
N LEU A 120 0.00 -1.64 -0.11
CA LEU A 120 0.09 -1.72 -1.58
C LEU A 120 -0.54 -2.99 -2.16
N GLY A 121 -1.24 -3.76 -1.30
CA GLY A 121 -1.89 -5.01 -1.66
C GLY A 121 -0.94 -6.19 -1.83
N VAL A 122 0.22 -6.17 -1.17
CA VAL A 122 1.17 -7.30 -1.15
C VAL A 122 1.33 -7.85 0.25
N GLY A 123 1.01 -9.13 0.45
CA GLY A 123 1.08 -9.80 1.75
C GLY A 123 -0.19 -9.65 2.59
N GLU A 124 -0.10 -10.05 3.85
CA GLU A 124 -1.21 -10.06 4.81
C GLU A 124 -1.08 -8.91 5.82
N PHE A 125 -2.21 -8.52 6.41
CA PHE A 125 -2.25 -7.47 7.42
C PHE A 125 -1.52 -7.88 8.71
N ASN A 126 -0.63 -7.02 9.20
CA ASN A 126 0.02 -7.17 10.49
C ASN A 126 -0.21 -5.91 11.36
N LYS A 127 -0.94 -6.09 12.47
CA LYS A 127 -1.26 -5.01 13.42
C LYS A 127 -0.02 -4.33 14.01
N THR A 128 1.01 -5.10 14.35
CA THR A 128 2.24 -4.58 14.95
C THR A 128 3.01 -3.73 13.95
N GLU A 129 3.14 -4.21 12.71
CA GLU A 129 3.79 -3.49 11.62
C GLU A 129 3.04 -2.19 11.28
N TYR A 130 1.71 -2.26 11.21
CA TYR A 130 0.86 -1.09 10.98
C TYR A 130 1.01 -0.03 12.07
N ASN A 131 0.97 -0.44 13.35
CA ASN A 131 1.13 0.49 14.46
C ASN A 131 2.55 1.08 14.50
N ASN A 132 3.58 0.32 14.11
CA ASN A 132 4.94 0.85 13.98
C ASN A 132 5.03 1.89 12.86
N PHE A 133 4.40 1.63 11.71
CA PHE A 133 4.30 2.58 10.60
C PHE A 133 3.64 3.91 11.02
N VAL A 134 2.54 3.85 11.77
CA VAL A 134 1.88 5.05 12.30
C VAL A 134 2.81 5.83 13.26
N ASN A 135 3.52 5.12 14.14
CA ASN A 135 4.43 5.75 15.11
C ASN A 135 5.70 6.36 14.50
N THR A 136 6.22 5.77 13.42
CA THR A 136 7.51 6.17 12.85
C THR A 136 7.30 7.12 11.69
N THR A 137 6.71 6.64 10.61
CA THR A 137 6.55 7.41 9.36
C THR A 137 5.50 8.50 9.51
N VAL A 138 4.27 8.15 9.93
CA VAL A 138 3.16 9.11 9.98
C VAL A 138 3.40 10.17 11.07
N MET A 139 3.83 9.76 12.27
CA MET A 139 4.08 10.70 13.36
C MET A 139 5.27 11.62 13.08
N SER A 140 6.31 11.16 12.39
CA SER A 140 7.45 12.02 12.01
C SER A 140 6.98 13.16 11.09
N ILE A 141 6.14 12.83 10.10
CA ILE A 141 5.53 13.84 9.22
C ILE A 141 4.61 14.78 10.03
N ALA A 142 3.73 14.21 10.85
CA ALA A 142 2.82 14.98 11.69
C ALA A 142 3.56 15.94 12.63
N THR A 143 4.67 15.50 13.22
CA THR A 143 5.53 16.31 14.10
C THR A 143 6.19 17.46 13.35
N THR A 144 6.66 17.20 12.13
CA THR A 144 7.23 18.25 11.27
C THR A 144 6.17 19.32 10.95
N ILE A 145 4.94 18.88 10.65
CA ILE A 145 3.81 19.78 10.38
C ILE A 145 3.45 20.59 11.63
N THR A 146 3.30 19.95 12.80
CA THR A 146 2.95 20.64 14.04
C THR A 146 3.99 21.67 14.46
N GLN A 147 5.28 21.33 14.34
CA GLN A 147 6.37 22.25 14.64
C GLN A 147 6.37 23.46 13.70
N THR A 148 6.15 23.22 12.40
CA THR A 148 6.10 24.30 11.39
C THR A 148 4.90 25.21 11.63
N LEU A 149 3.71 24.64 11.86
CA LEU A 149 2.50 25.41 12.18
C LEU A 149 2.65 26.19 13.48
N THR A 150 3.28 25.60 14.50
CA THR A 150 3.49 26.27 15.79
C THR A 150 4.47 27.43 15.66
N ARG A 151 5.55 27.27 14.89
CA ARG A 151 6.56 28.32 14.67
C ARG A 151 6.03 29.46 13.79
N ASP A 152 5.35 29.13 12.70
CA ASP A 152 5.07 30.10 11.62
C ASP A 152 3.69 30.76 11.74
N LEU A 153 2.71 30.06 12.32
CA LEU A 153 1.31 30.51 12.33
C LEU A 153 0.86 31.02 13.72
N LEU A 154 1.53 30.59 14.78
CA LEU A 154 1.08 30.82 16.15
C LEU A 154 1.81 32.01 16.79
N LEU A 155 1.08 33.10 17.05
CA LEU A 155 1.63 34.32 17.69
C LEU A 155 1.79 34.21 19.21
N SER A 156 1.00 33.33 19.84
CA SER A 156 1.00 33.13 21.30
C SER A 156 2.13 32.19 21.74
N SER A 157 2.95 32.61 22.70
CA SER A 157 4.05 31.81 23.25
C SER A 157 3.62 30.58 24.06
N ASN A 158 2.34 30.48 24.43
CA ASN A 158 1.84 29.49 25.40
C ASN A 158 0.95 28.41 24.75
N ARG A 159 0.85 28.38 23.42
CA ARG A 159 0.01 27.44 22.68
C ARG A 159 0.84 26.73 21.61
N TYR A 160 0.44 25.51 21.29
CA TYR A 160 1.08 24.72 20.25
C TYR A 160 0.03 23.88 19.51
N PHE A 161 0.32 23.53 18.27
CA PHE A 161 -0.49 22.57 17.53
C PHE A 161 -0.07 21.14 17.92
N LYS A 162 -1.06 20.28 18.20
CA LYS A 162 -0.85 18.86 18.49
C LYS A 162 -1.71 18.02 17.55
N LEU A 163 -1.07 17.15 16.78
CA LEU A 163 -1.75 16.11 16.00
C LEU A 163 -1.75 14.81 16.80
N ASN A 164 -2.91 14.18 16.92
CA ASN A 164 -3.09 12.97 17.70
C ASN A 164 -3.22 11.75 16.77
N PRO A 165 -2.31 10.75 16.82
CA PRO A 165 -2.37 9.57 15.95
C PRO A 165 -3.39 8.54 16.42
N ARG A 166 -4.04 8.77 17.56
CA ARG A 166 -4.72 7.72 18.32
C ARG A 166 -5.83 7.01 17.55
N SER A 167 -6.54 7.74 16.69
CA SER A 167 -7.59 7.19 15.83
C SER A 167 -7.05 6.34 14.67
N LEU A 168 -5.76 6.47 14.34
CA LEU A 168 -5.10 5.71 13.28
C LEU A 168 -4.60 4.36 13.76
N PHE A 169 -4.41 4.16 15.06
CA PHE A 169 -3.93 2.87 15.56
C PHE A 169 -5.03 1.82 15.50
N SER A 170 -4.64 0.62 15.09
CA SER A 170 -5.53 -0.55 15.08
C SER A 170 -5.57 -1.18 16.47
N TYR A 171 -6.12 -0.50 17.46
CA TYR A 171 -6.26 -1.06 18.80
C TYR A 171 -7.40 -2.06 18.92
N ASN A 172 -7.24 -3.04 19.81
CA ASN A 172 -8.40 -3.77 20.31
C ASN A 172 -9.03 -2.96 21.45
N ILE A 173 -10.36 -2.92 21.53
CA ILE A 173 -11.11 -2.23 22.59
C ILE A 173 -10.64 -2.70 23.98
N THR A 174 -10.26 -3.97 24.11
CA THR A 174 -9.73 -4.55 25.36
C THR A 174 -8.43 -3.91 25.81
N GLU A 175 -7.50 -3.63 24.89
CA GLU A 175 -6.22 -2.97 25.18
C GLU A 175 -6.46 -1.52 25.64
N LEU A 176 -7.33 -0.79 24.94
CA LEU A 176 -7.70 0.58 25.30
C LEU A 176 -8.38 0.63 26.67
N SER A 177 -9.30 -0.30 26.94
CA SER A 177 -10.00 -0.39 28.22
C SER A 177 -9.06 -0.73 29.37
N ALA A 178 -8.07 -1.61 29.15
CA ALA A 178 -7.11 -1.99 30.19
C ALA A 178 -6.20 -0.81 30.57
N VAL A 179 -5.67 -0.08 29.58
CA VAL A 179 -4.85 1.12 29.82
C VAL A 179 -5.67 2.20 30.52
N ALA A 180 -6.90 2.44 30.07
CA ALA A 180 -7.76 3.44 30.67
C ALA A 180 -8.14 3.10 32.11
N GLN A 181 -8.43 1.82 32.39
CA GLN A 181 -8.68 1.35 33.74
C GLN A 181 -7.46 1.60 34.65
N GLN A 182 -6.25 1.26 34.19
CA GLN A 182 -5.04 1.50 34.97
C GLN A 182 -4.81 2.98 35.27
N MET A 183 -5.05 3.85 34.28
CA MET A 183 -4.90 5.30 34.45
C MET A 183 -5.98 5.91 35.34
N ALA A 184 -7.23 5.40 35.28
CA ALA A 184 -8.30 5.85 36.16
C ALA A 184 -7.99 5.44 37.61
N ASN A 185 -7.52 4.21 37.79
CA ASN A 185 -7.12 3.66 39.08
C ASN A 185 -5.97 4.42 39.74
N SER A 186 -5.03 4.94 38.94
CA SER A 186 -3.89 5.74 39.42
C SER A 186 -4.20 7.23 39.56
N ALA A 187 -5.48 7.64 39.42
CA ALA A 187 -5.90 9.04 39.42
C ALA A 187 -5.29 9.89 38.30
N ALA A 188 -4.76 9.27 37.25
CA ALA A 188 -4.14 9.95 36.11
C ALA A 188 -5.15 10.38 35.04
N MET A 189 -6.37 9.83 35.04
CA MET A 189 -7.44 10.21 34.11
C MET A 189 -8.81 10.14 34.79
N ARG A 190 -9.75 10.97 34.29
CA ARG A 190 -11.17 10.94 34.71
C ARG A 190 -11.91 9.82 34.02
N ARG A 191 -13.02 9.37 34.61
CA ARG A 191 -13.85 8.30 34.02
C ARG A 191 -14.51 8.76 32.72
N ASN A 192 -14.85 10.04 32.57
CA ASN A 192 -15.32 10.60 31.30
C ASN A 192 -14.28 10.54 30.17
N GLU A 193 -12.99 10.69 30.47
CA GLU A 193 -11.93 10.53 29.46
C GLU A 193 -11.83 9.07 29.00
N TRP A 194 -12.08 8.11 29.89
CA TRP A 194 -12.16 6.70 29.52
C TRP A 194 -13.38 6.42 28.62
N ARG A 195 -14.54 7.00 28.96
CA ARG A 195 -15.77 6.90 28.14
C ARG A 195 -15.55 7.43 26.73
N ASP A 196 -14.87 8.57 26.59
CA ASP A 196 -14.49 9.13 25.30
C ASP A 196 -13.61 8.16 24.49
N TRP A 197 -12.65 7.48 25.13
CA TRP A 197 -11.81 6.48 24.44
C TRP A 197 -12.61 5.27 23.92
N LEU A 198 -13.75 4.97 24.53
CA LEU A 198 -14.66 3.90 24.10
C LEU A 198 -15.78 4.41 23.18
N GLY A 199 -15.81 5.71 22.85
CA GLY A 199 -16.86 6.33 22.04
C GLY A 199 -18.20 6.49 22.77
N MET A 200 -18.20 6.51 24.10
CA MET A 200 -19.41 6.72 24.91
C MET A 200 -19.62 8.19 25.21
N ALA A 201 -20.88 8.61 25.30
CA ALA A 201 -21.24 9.97 25.72
C ALA A 201 -20.80 10.24 27.18
N PRO A 202 -20.40 11.48 27.53
CA PRO A 202 -19.99 11.82 28.89
C PRO A 202 -21.15 11.69 29.87
N ASP A 203 -20.83 11.31 31.11
CA ASP A 203 -21.77 11.20 32.21
C ASP A 203 -21.43 12.26 33.28
N PRO A 204 -22.38 13.12 33.70
CA PRO A 204 -22.15 14.15 34.71
C PRO A 204 -21.57 13.63 36.03
N GLU A 205 -21.86 12.38 36.41
CA GLU A 205 -21.37 11.78 37.67
C GLU A 205 -19.94 11.21 37.56
N MET A 206 -19.36 11.22 36.36
CA MET A 206 -18.08 10.57 36.05
C MET A 206 -16.94 11.56 35.77
N GLU A 207 -17.15 12.82 36.16
CA GLU A 207 -16.16 13.88 35.98
C GLU A 207 -15.09 13.86 37.07
N GLU A 208 -15.35 13.35 38.27
CA GLU A 208 -14.39 13.39 39.39
C GLU A 208 -13.25 12.35 39.26
N LEU A 209 -12.06 12.72 39.76
CA LEU A 209 -10.92 11.80 39.94
C LEU A 209 -11.15 10.95 41.19
N ILE A 210 -11.35 9.65 40.97
CA ILE A 210 -11.65 8.68 42.03
C ILE A 210 -10.45 7.75 42.18
N VAL A 211 -9.92 7.62 43.40
CA VAL A 211 -8.74 6.78 43.68
C VAL A 211 -9.14 5.47 44.33
N LEU A 212 -8.48 4.40 43.91
CA LEU A 212 -8.95 3.03 44.05
C LEU A 212 -8.94 2.45 45.46
N GLU A 213 -8.41 3.12 46.49
CA GLU A 213 -8.46 2.48 47.79
C GLU A 213 -9.89 2.40 48.36
N ASN A 214 -10.85 3.23 47.91
CA ASN A 214 -12.25 3.18 48.38
C ASN A 214 -13.30 3.84 47.45
N PHE A 215 -12.99 4.12 46.19
CA PHE A 215 -13.86 4.93 45.32
C PHE A 215 -14.21 6.32 45.91
N LEU A 216 -13.27 6.89 46.67
CA LEU A 216 -13.42 8.22 47.23
C LEU A 216 -12.86 9.27 46.25
N PRO A 217 -13.49 10.45 46.14
CA PRO A 217 -12.88 11.59 45.49
C PRO A 217 -11.49 11.86 46.05
N GLN A 218 -10.54 12.26 45.22
CA GLN A 218 -9.14 12.50 45.62
C GLN A 218 -9.01 13.38 46.87
N GLU A 219 -9.90 14.35 47.05
CA GLU A 219 -9.93 15.26 48.20
C GLU A 219 -10.20 14.55 49.54
N LYS A 220 -10.84 13.38 49.53
CA LYS A 220 -11.21 12.59 50.72
C LYS A 220 -10.24 11.45 51.04
N LEU A 221 -9.11 11.36 50.33
CA LEU A 221 -8.05 10.37 50.62
C LEU A 221 -7.44 10.55 52.02
N GLY A 222 -7.37 11.80 52.52
CA GLY A 222 -6.83 12.08 53.86
C GLY A 222 -7.68 11.54 55.01
N ASP A 223 -8.94 11.19 54.76
CA ASP A 223 -9.89 10.67 55.77
C ASP A 223 -9.80 9.14 55.94
N GLN A 224 -8.89 8.48 55.24
CA GLN A 224 -8.70 7.04 55.41
C GLN A 224 -8.06 6.70 56.76
N ASN A 225 -8.80 5.93 57.56
CA ASN A 225 -8.36 5.35 58.82
C ASN A 225 -7.09 4.46 58.71
N LYS A 226 -6.61 4.15 57.49
CA LYS A 226 -5.33 3.44 57.27
C LYS A 226 -4.09 4.35 57.38
N LEU A 227 -4.26 5.67 57.37
CA LEU A 227 -3.17 6.64 57.59
C LEU A 227 -3.04 7.07 59.06
N LYS A 228 -3.96 6.62 59.92
CA LYS A 228 -3.88 6.76 61.38
C LYS A 228 -3.48 5.41 61.97
N GLY A 229 -2.18 5.11 61.93
CA GLY A 229 -1.47 4.12 62.78
C GLY A 229 -2.08 2.74 62.90
#